data_AF-A0A3S4CJV3-F1
#
_entry.id   AF-A0A3S4CJV3-F1
#
_cell.length_a   1.000
_cell.length_b   1.000
_cell.length_c   1.000
_cell.angle_alpha   90.00
_cell.angle_beta   90.00
_cell.angle_gamma   90.00
#
_symmetry.space_group_name_H-M   'P 1'
#
loop_
_entity.id
_entity.type
_entity.pdbx_description
1 polymer ?
#
loop_
_entity_poly.entity_id
_entity_poly.type
_entity_poly.pdbx_seq_one_letter_code
_entity_poly.pdbx_strand_id
1 'polypeptide(L)'
;MAFGIKRGATLLFAIQFTQEEWALIAPITEAKAYCRVEGERYQLTVTINPTLRALVMRAETGTWKLGKGEMDAMLIYGGKTVLIPELSNIDMPVLEGVSL
;
A
#
# COMPACT_ATOMS: atom_id res chain seq x y z
N MET A 1 -19.24 -12.19 25.38
CA MET A 1 -18.89 -11.99 23.95
C MET A 1 -19.01 -10.50 23.67
N ALA A 2 -17.88 -9.81 23.49
CA ALA A 2 -17.91 -8.41 23.06
C ALA A 2 -18.10 -8.39 21.55
N PHE A 3 -19.23 -7.87 21.08
CA PHE A 3 -19.47 -7.59 19.67
C PHE A 3 -18.69 -6.33 19.31
N GLY A 4 -17.45 -6.47 18.87
CA GLY A 4 -16.66 -5.36 18.34
C GLY A 4 -17.27 -4.89 17.02
N ILE A 5 -17.63 -3.61 16.94
CA ILE A 5 -18.08 -2.98 15.69
C ILE A 5 -16.89 -3.00 14.73
N LYS A 6 -16.97 -3.76 13.64
CA LYS A 6 -15.94 -3.77 12.60
C LYS A 6 -16.05 -2.49 11.78
N ARG A 7 -15.36 -1.44 12.20
CA ARG A 7 -15.19 -0.20 11.43
C ARG A 7 -14.04 -0.41 10.45
N GLY A 8 -14.20 0.05 9.21
CA GLY A 8 -13.25 -0.23 8.13
C GLY A 8 -11.84 0.23 8.46
N ALA A 9 -10.84 -0.50 7.97
CA ALA A 9 -9.45 -0.09 8.10
C ALA A 9 -9.03 0.71 6.86
N THR A 10 -8.24 1.75 7.10
CA THR A 10 -7.55 2.49 6.06
C THR A 10 -6.06 2.23 6.19
N LEU A 11 -5.44 1.79 5.11
CA LEU A 11 -3.98 1.72 4.99
C LEU A 11 -3.52 2.88 4.12
N LEU A 12 -2.50 3.59 4.58
CA LEU A 12 -1.78 4.60 3.82
C LEU A 12 -0.28 4.36 3.99
N PHE A 13 0.41 4.18 2.88
CA PHE A 13 1.86 4.03 2.86
C PHE A 13 2.46 4.88 1.75
N ALA A 14 3.64 5.43 1.98
CA ALA A 14 4.38 6.17 0.98
C ALA A 14 5.79 5.60 0.85
N ILE A 15 6.16 5.23 -0.38
CA ILE A 15 7.54 4.92 -0.73
C ILE A 15 8.13 6.16 -1.35
N GLN A 16 9.14 6.72 -0.70
CA GLN A 16 9.87 7.87 -1.21
C GLN A 16 11.22 7.40 -1.75
N PHE A 17 11.59 7.92 -2.91
CA PHE A 17 12.81 7.59 -3.62
C PHE A 17 13.79 8.76 -3.55
N THR A 18 15.09 8.45 -3.58
CA THR A 18 16.09 9.47 -3.85
C THR A 18 15.96 9.99 -5.29
N GLN A 19 16.70 11.05 -5.62
CA GLN A 19 16.69 11.57 -6.98
C GLN A 19 17.27 10.56 -7.98
N GLU A 20 18.32 9.85 -7.59
CA GLU A 20 19.00 8.84 -8.40
C GLU A 20 18.07 7.64 -8.65
N GLU A 21 17.43 7.12 -7.60
CA GLU A 21 16.47 6.01 -7.71
C GLU A 21 15.29 6.38 -8.60
N TRP A 22 14.73 7.57 -8.43
CA TRP A 22 13.60 8.04 -9.23
C TRP A 22 13.96 8.17 -10.72
N ALA A 23 15.18 8.61 -11.04
CA ALA A 23 15.66 8.73 -12.41
C ALA A 23 15.78 7.37 -13.12
N LEU A 24 15.94 6.26 -12.38
CA LEU A 24 16.04 4.90 -12.94
C LEU A 24 14.68 4.32 -13.34
N ILE A 25 13.59 4.80 -12.73
CA ILE A 25 12.23 4.25 -12.90
C ILE A 25 11.28 5.22 -13.62
N ALA A 26 11.65 6.49 -13.76
CA ALA A 26 10.86 7.49 -14.47
C ALA A 26 11.08 7.41 -16.00
N PRO A 27 10.04 7.67 -16.82
CA PRO A 27 8.64 7.86 -16.42
C PRO A 27 7.96 6.52 -16.09
N ILE A 28 7.24 6.48 -14.97
CA ILE A 28 6.44 5.33 -14.57
C ILE A 28 5.14 5.35 -15.38
N THR A 29 4.88 4.27 -16.13
CA THR A 29 3.69 4.16 -16.98
C THR A 29 2.51 3.55 -16.22
N GLU A 30 2.76 2.63 -15.30
CA GLU A 30 1.75 1.98 -14.49
C GLU A 30 2.35 1.54 -13.15
N ALA A 31 1.54 1.55 -12.08
CA ALA A 31 1.92 1.03 -10.78
C ALA A 31 0.76 0.23 -10.19
N LYS A 32 1.08 -0.93 -9.60
CA LYS A 32 0.11 -1.80 -8.93
C LYS A 32 0.66 -2.22 -7.58
N ALA A 33 -0.19 -2.25 -6.58
CA ALA A 33 0.19 -2.77 -5.27
C ALA A 33 -0.95 -3.53 -4.63
N TYR A 34 -0.57 -4.47 -3.77
CA TYR A 34 -1.47 -5.35 -3.05
C TYR A 34 -0.95 -5.53 -1.64
N CYS A 35 -1.85 -5.66 -0.68
CA CYS A 35 -1.50 -6.19 0.63
C CYS A 35 -2.18 -7.54 0.83
N ARG A 36 -1.55 -8.39 1.65
CA ARG A 36 -2.13 -9.62 2.15
C ARG A 36 -2.26 -9.51 3.65
N VAL A 37 -3.45 -9.73 4.20
CA VAL A 37 -3.70 -9.76 5.64
C VAL A 37 -4.42 -11.05 5.97
N GLU A 38 -3.83 -11.89 6.84
CA GLU A 38 -4.40 -13.19 7.23
C GLU A 38 -4.82 -14.04 6.01
N GLY A 39 -3.95 -14.10 5.00
CA GLY A 39 -4.15 -14.85 3.76
C GLY A 39 -5.04 -14.20 2.70
N GLU A 40 -5.74 -13.10 3.02
CA GLU A 40 -6.63 -12.40 2.09
C GLU A 40 -5.91 -11.26 1.38
N ARG A 41 -6.07 -11.18 0.06
CA ARG A 41 -5.40 -10.17 -0.79
C ARG A 41 -6.32 -8.99 -1.06
N TYR A 42 -5.83 -7.79 -0.79
CA TYR A 42 -6.52 -6.53 -1.05
C TYR A 42 -5.71 -5.72 -2.06
N GLN A 43 -6.38 -5.18 -3.08
CA GLN A 43 -5.73 -4.28 -4.04
C GLN A 43 -5.63 -2.87 -3.45
N LEU A 44 -4.46 -2.26 -3.61
CA LEU A 44 -4.20 -0.88 -3.21
C LEU A 44 -4.32 0.04 -4.42
N THR A 45 -4.90 1.22 -4.21
CA THR A 45 -4.78 2.33 -5.14
C THR A 45 -3.39 2.91 -5.03
N VAL A 46 -2.65 2.98 -6.13
CA VAL A 46 -1.32 3.58 -6.19
C VAL A 46 -1.40 4.93 -6.90
N THR A 47 -0.93 5.97 -6.23
CA THR A 47 -0.78 7.31 -6.77
C THR A 47 0.70 7.62 -6.94
N ILE A 48 1.10 7.94 -8.17
CA ILE A 48 2.47 8.36 -8.49
C ILE A 48 2.55 9.87 -8.23
N ASN A 49 3.48 10.29 -7.37
CA ASN A 49 3.75 11.71 -7.10
C ASN A 49 5.18 12.07 -7.56
N PRO A 50 5.35 12.60 -8.79
CA PRO A 50 6.66 12.95 -9.31
C PRO A 50 7.35 14.09 -8.56
N THR A 51 6.59 15.04 -8.02
CA THR A 51 7.12 16.18 -7.27
C THR A 51 7.82 15.74 -5.99
N LEU A 52 7.19 14.80 -5.26
CA LEU A 52 7.77 14.24 -4.04
C LEU A 52 8.67 13.02 -4.31
N ARG A 53 8.77 12.58 -5.57
CA ARG A 53 9.42 11.33 -5.98
C ARG A 53 8.93 10.17 -5.12
N ALA A 54 7.61 10.00 -5.07
CA ALA A 54 6.98 9.06 -4.18
C ALA A 54 5.85 8.27 -4.84
N LEU A 55 5.61 7.07 -4.33
CA LEU A 55 4.44 6.26 -4.60
C LEU A 55 3.60 6.19 -3.34
N VAL A 56 2.38 6.71 -3.42
CA VAL A 56 1.43 6.68 -2.31
C VAL A 56 0.44 5.55 -2.56
N MET A 57 0.38 4.61 -1.64
CA MET A 57 -0.47 3.43 -1.71
C MET A 57 -1.56 3.54 -0.65
N ARG A 58 -2.81 3.39 -1.07
CA ARG A 58 -3.98 3.49 -0.19
C ARG A 58 -4.96 2.35 -0.43
N ALA A 59 -5.54 1.84 0.63
CA ALA A 59 -6.77 1.06 0.56
C ALA A 59 -7.67 1.36 1.75
N GLU A 60 -8.97 1.26 1.51
CA GLU A 60 -10.02 1.51 2.49
C GLU A 60 -11.13 0.47 2.27
N THR A 61 -11.38 -0.39 3.27
CA THR A 61 -12.58 -1.26 3.23
C THR A 61 -13.12 -1.55 4.63
N GLY A 62 -14.44 -1.75 4.72
CA GLY A 62 -15.14 -2.23 5.92
C GLY A 62 -14.77 -3.66 6.32
N THR A 63 -14.14 -4.43 5.43
CA THR A 63 -13.96 -5.88 5.60
C THR A 63 -12.56 -6.32 6.01
N TRP A 64 -11.60 -5.40 6.18
CA TRP A 64 -10.23 -5.77 6.57
C TRP A 64 -10.21 -6.75 7.74
N LYS A 65 -9.44 -7.83 7.59
CA LYS A 65 -9.04 -8.62 8.75
C LYS A 65 -8.05 -7.81 9.59
N LEU A 66 -8.10 -7.99 10.90
CA LEU A 66 -7.10 -7.44 11.82
C LEU A 66 -5.98 -8.47 11.96
N GLY A 67 -4.73 -8.04 11.90
CA GLY A 67 -3.58 -8.94 12.01
C GLY A 67 -2.32 -8.39 11.35
N LYS A 68 -1.32 -9.24 11.20
CA LYS A 68 -0.10 -8.90 10.46
C LYS A 68 -0.35 -9.02 8.97
N GLY A 69 0.31 -8.15 8.21
CA GLY A 69 0.20 -8.13 6.76
C GLY A 69 1.54 -8.14 6.03
N GLU A 70 1.48 -8.57 4.79
CA GLU A 70 2.53 -8.47 3.78
C GLU A 70 2.08 -7.45 2.72
N MET A 71 3.03 -6.78 2.08
CA MET A 71 2.72 -5.86 0.99
C MET A 71 3.68 -6.06 -0.17
N ASP A 72 3.08 -6.18 -1.35
CA ASP A 72 3.75 -6.28 -2.64
C ASP A 72 3.43 -5.06 -3.49
N ALA A 73 4.45 -4.43 -4.05
CA ALA A 73 4.29 -3.36 -5.02
C ALA A 73 5.12 -3.62 -6.27
N MET A 74 4.52 -3.38 -7.43
CA MET A 74 5.17 -3.49 -8.73
C MET A 74 5.01 -2.19 -9.51
N LEU A 75 6.07 -1.83 -10.22
CA LEU A 75 6.13 -0.70 -11.13
C LEU A 75 6.36 -1.19 -12.54
N ILE A 76 5.67 -0.57 -13.49
CA ILE A 76 5.89 -0.78 -14.91
C ILE A 76 6.34 0.55 -15.49
N TYR A 77 7.52 0.56 -16.10
CA TYR A 77 8.08 1.72 -16.79
C TYR A 77 8.83 1.24 -18.04
N GLY A 78 8.61 1.92 -19.18
CA GLY A 78 9.25 1.55 -20.45
C GLY A 78 9.07 0.07 -20.85
N GLY A 79 7.94 -0.55 -20.46
CA GLY A 79 7.65 -1.97 -20.69
C GLY A 79 8.39 -2.95 -19.76
N LYS A 80 9.18 -2.47 -18.79
CA LYS A 80 9.85 -3.28 -17.78
C LYS A 80 9.02 -3.30 -16.49
N THR A 81 8.86 -4.49 -15.92
CA THR A 81 8.28 -4.66 -14.58
C THR A 81 9.40 -4.72 -13.55
N VAL A 82 9.34 -3.85 -12.55
CA VAL A 82 10.22 -3.88 -11.38
C VAL A 82 9.38 -4.13 -10.14
N LEU A 83 9.80 -5.12 -9.36
CA LEU A 83 9.25 -5.35 -8.04
C LEU A 83 9.96 -4.40 -7.07
N ILE A 84 9.18 -3.62 -6.36
CA ILE A 84 9.69 -2.92 -5.18
C ILE A 84 9.82 -4.00 -4.10
N PRO A 85 10.95 -4.08 -3.37
CA PRO A 85 11.19 -5.15 -2.41
C PRO A 85 9.99 -5.35 -1.50
N GLU A 86 9.66 -6.62 -1.29
CA GLU A 86 8.57 -7.06 -0.42
C GLU A 86 8.73 -6.41 0.96
N LEU A 87 7.70 -5.70 1.38
CA LEU A 87 7.64 -5.16 2.74
C LEU A 87 6.83 -6.15 3.57
N SER A 88 7.55 -6.96 4.35
CA SER A 88 6.98 -7.95 5.27
C SER A 88 6.91 -7.41 6.70
N ASN A 89 6.01 -7.98 7.51
CA ASN A 89 5.82 -7.61 8.93
C ASN A 89 5.48 -6.13 9.15
N ILE A 90 4.76 -5.51 8.22
CA ILE A 90 4.24 -4.16 8.45
C ILE A 90 3.12 -4.29 9.47
N ASP A 91 3.29 -3.67 10.64
CA ASP A 91 2.18 -3.48 11.57
C ASP A 91 1.17 -2.55 10.89
N MET A 92 -0.06 -3.04 10.75
CA MET A 92 -1.16 -2.28 10.18
C MET A 92 -2.06 -1.83 11.34
N PRO A 93 -1.72 -0.71 12.04
CA PRO A 93 -2.55 -0.23 13.12
C PRO A 93 -3.88 0.21 12.54
N VAL A 94 -4.96 -0.44 12.97
CA VAL A 94 -6.30 0.08 12.68
C VAL A 94 -6.50 1.32 13.53
N LEU A 95 -6.55 2.46 12.86
CA LEU A 95 -7.01 3.70 13.48
C LEU A 95 -8.51 3.56 13.73
N GLU A 96 -8.87 3.12 14.95
CA GLU A 96 -10.27 3.12 15.40
C GLU A 96 -10.75 4.57 15.48
N GLY A 97 -11.40 5.05 14.42
CA GLY A 97 -12.16 6.29 14.44
C GLY A 97 -13.44 6.10 15.24
N VAL A 98 -13.45 6.56 16.49
CA VAL A 98 -14.68 6.71 17.27
C VAL A 98 -15.40 7.97 16.79
N SER A 99 -16.25 7.85 15.76
CA SER A 99 -17.36 8.78 15.58
C SER A 99 -18.51 8.34 16.48
N LEU A 100 -18.94 9.26 17.36
CA LEU A 100 -20.12 9.18 18.22
C LEU A 100 -21.40 9.05 17.39
#